data_AF-A0A3R7T0W3-F1
#
_entry.id   AF-A0A3R7T0W3-F1
#
_cell.length_a   1.000
_cell.length_b   1.000
_cell.length_c   1.000
_cell.angle_alpha   90.00
_cell.angle_beta   90.00
_cell.angle_gamma   90.00
#
_symmetry.space_group_name_H-M   'P 1'
#
loop_
_entity.id
_entity.type
_entity.pdbx_description
1 polymer ?
#
loop_
_entity_poly.entity_id
_entity_poly.type
_entity_poly.pdbx_seq_one_letter_code
_entity_poly.pdbx_strand_id
1 'polypeptide(L)'
;MKKIVFIALLLSLAKLYPQNQERLSVHFFDIPEKLESEFLKFNSQVNKILENAGYGKSFYKLYKVKKEDENKTLRYFQISSYTSDKHYEMTHNVNDEYKSLWDKMWESDLGNNVWTFDNKTHIYRKVYRVYN
;
A
#
# COMPACT_ATOMS: atom_id res chain seq x y z
N MET A 1 20.71 34.14 23.17
CA MET A 1 19.89 33.03 23.72
C MET A 1 18.48 32.97 23.13
N LYS A 2 17.65 34.02 23.21
CA LYS A 2 16.26 34.03 22.69
C LYS A 2 16.13 33.63 21.20
N LYS A 3 17.06 34.07 20.33
CA LYS A 3 17.07 33.71 18.90
C LYS A 3 17.43 32.23 18.62
N ILE A 4 18.31 31.62 19.43
CA ILE A 4 18.72 30.22 19.28
C ILE A 4 17.57 29.28 19.71
N VAL A 5 16.86 29.65 20.78
CA VAL A 5 15.66 28.92 21.25
C VAL A 5 14.57 28.96 20.17
N PHE A 6 14.37 30.09 19.50
CA PHE A 6 13.40 30.22 18.41
C PHE A 6 13.73 29.35 17.19
N ILE A 7 15.01 29.29 16.79
CA ILE A 7 15.47 28.45 15.68
C ILE A 7 15.33 26.96 16.02
N ALA A 8 15.64 26.57 17.26
CA ALA A 8 15.45 25.21 17.73
C ALA A 8 13.96 24.80 17.75
N LEU A 9 13.05 25.73 18.08
CA LEU A 9 11.60 25.51 18.05
C LEU A 9 11.06 25.38 16.62
N LEU A 10 11.58 26.17 15.67
CA LEU A 10 11.23 26.05 14.25
C LEU A 10 11.72 24.73 13.65
N LEU A 11 12.92 24.28 14.03
CA LEU A 11 13.48 23.00 13.60
C LEU A 11 12.73 21.79 14.15
N SER A 12 12.15 21.87 15.36
CA SER A 12 11.33 20.78 15.91
C SER A 12 9.95 20.70 15.25
N LEU A 13 9.33 21.84 14.94
CA LEU A 13 8.07 21.89 14.17
C LEU A 13 8.23 21.35 12.75
N ALA A 14 9.37 21.61 12.09
CA ALA A 14 9.67 21.10 10.76
C ALA A 14 9.73 19.56 10.68
N LYS A 15 10.09 18.88 11.79
CA LYS A 15 10.13 17.40 11.85
C LYS A 15 8.75 16.77 12.07
N LEU A 16 7.80 17.48 12.66
CA LEU A 16 6.45 16.98 12.95
C LEU A 16 5.52 17.01 11.73
N TYR A 17 5.76 17.93 10.79
CA TYR A 17 4.92 18.10 9.60
C TYR A 17 4.86 16.89 8.65
N PRO A 18 5.98 16.28 8.22
CA PRO A 18 5.91 15.11 7.33
C PRO A 18 5.31 13.87 8.00
N GLN A 19 5.38 13.79 9.33
CA GLN A 19 4.94 12.61 10.06
C GLN A 19 3.40 12.46 10.10
N ASN A 20 2.64 13.56 9.97
CA ASN A 20 1.18 13.55 10.07
C ASN A 20 0.45 13.69 8.72
N GLN A 21 1.15 13.50 7.61
CA GLN A 21 0.51 13.59 6.30
C GLN A 21 -0.21 12.27 5.96
N GLU A 22 -1.52 12.36 5.77
CA GLU A 22 -2.31 11.26 5.22
C GLU A 22 -1.77 10.87 3.84
N ARG A 23 -1.52 9.57 3.65
CA ARG A 23 -1.08 9.01 2.37
C ARG A 23 -1.94 7.82 1.97
N LEU A 24 -2.02 7.60 0.67
CA LEU A 24 -2.57 6.39 0.09
C LEU A 24 -1.47 5.69 -0.72
N SER A 25 -1.48 4.35 -0.67
CA SER A 25 -0.81 3.54 -1.69
C SER A 25 -1.87 3.06 -2.66
N VAL A 26 -1.69 3.43 -3.92
CA VAL A 26 -2.61 3.09 -5.02
C VAL A 26 -1.88 2.20 -6.00
N HIS A 27 -2.45 1.05 -6.27
CA HIS A 27 -1.97 0.11 -7.27
C HIS A 27 -3.05 -0.17 -8.31
N PHE A 28 -2.65 -0.24 -9.57
CA PHE A 28 -3.46 -0.79 -10.65
C PHE A 28 -2.72 -1.96 -11.27
N PHE A 29 -3.43 -3.04 -11.60
CA PHE A 29 -2.84 -4.26 -12.12
C PHE A 29 -3.58 -4.80 -13.33
N ASP A 30 -2.80 -5.31 -14.28
CA ASP A 30 -3.18 -6.40 -15.17
C ASP A 30 -2.77 -7.71 -14.53
N ILE A 31 -3.78 -8.54 -14.23
CA ILE A 31 -3.56 -9.86 -13.63
C ILE A 31 -3.75 -10.91 -14.73
N PRO A 32 -2.71 -11.70 -15.07
CA PRO A 32 -2.89 -12.83 -15.96
C PRO A 32 -3.95 -13.79 -15.43
N GLU A 33 -4.86 -14.27 -16.28
CA GLU A 33 -6.01 -15.10 -15.87
C GLU A 33 -5.58 -16.32 -15.03
N LYS A 34 -4.48 -16.98 -15.43
CA LYS A 34 -3.91 -18.14 -14.71
C LYS A 34 -3.44 -17.82 -13.27
N LEU A 35 -3.15 -16.55 -12.97
CA LEU A 35 -2.67 -16.08 -11.66
C LEU A 35 -3.77 -15.37 -10.84
N GLU A 36 -4.96 -15.14 -11.41
CA GLU A 36 -6.03 -14.37 -10.74
C GLU A 36 -6.42 -14.99 -9.39
N SER A 37 -6.63 -16.30 -9.36
CA SER A 37 -7.00 -17.02 -8.13
C SER A 37 -5.92 -16.92 -7.05
N GLU A 38 -4.65 -17.07 -7.43
CA GLU A 38 -3.51 -16.96 -6.51
C GLU A 38 -3.36 -15.54 -5.97
N PHE A 39 -3.50 -14.53 -6.83
CA PHE A 39 -3.49 -13.12 -6.46
C PHE A 39 -4.58 -12.78 -5.44
N LEU A 40 -5.81 -13.25 -5.67
CA LEU A 40 -6.93 -13.05 -4.73
C LEU A 40 -6.69 -13.75 -3.39
N LYS A 41 -6.16 -14.98 -3.42
CA LYS A 41 -5.81 -15.74 -2.22
C LYS A 41 -4.73 -15.02 -1.40
N PHE A 42 -3.66 -14.57 -2.05
CA PHE A 42 -2.58 -13.81 -1.41
C PHE A 42 -3.13 -12.56 -0.70
N ASN A 43 -3.91 -11.73 -1.41
CA ASN A 43 -4.50 -10.52 -0.83
C ASN A 43 -5.44 -10.81 0.35
N SER A 44 -6.17 -11.93 0.31
CA SER A 44 -7.01 -12.38 1.42
C SER A 44 -6.17 -12.78 2.65
N GLN A 45 -5.07 -13.51 2.45
CA GLN A 45 -4.16 -13.89 3.53
C GLN A 45 -3.49 -12.67 4.18
N VAL A 46 -3.01 -11.72 3.36
CA VAL A 46 -2.42 -10.46 3.84
C VAL A 46 -3.41 -9.68 4.70
N ASN A 47 -4.64 -9.50 4.21
CA ASN A 47 -5.69 -8.80 4.96
C ASN A 47 -6.07 -9.51 6.26
N LYS A 48 -6.09 -10.84 6.29
CA LYS A 48 -6.39 -11.60 7.51
C LYS A 48 -5.32 -11.37 8.59
N ILE A 49 -4.04 -11.35 8.21
CA ILE A 49 -2.94 -11.07 9.16
C ILE A 49 -3.07 -9.64 9.70
N LEU A 50 -3.35 -8.66 8.83
CA LEU A 50 -3.55 -7.26 9.23
C LEU A 50 -4.78 -7.08 10.15
N GLU A 51 -5.88 -7.76 9.86
CA GLU A 51 -7.07 -7.76 10.72
C GLU A 51 -6.75 -8.30 12.10
N ASN A 52 -6.07 -9.45 12.19
CA ASN A 52 -5.65 -10.05 13.45
C ASN A 52 -4.70 -9.15 14.25
N ALA A 53 -3.90 -8.33 13.57
CA ALA A 53 -3.01 -7.34 14.19
C ALA A 53 -3.74 -6.03 14.60
N GLY A 54 -5.04 -5.92 14.36
CA GLY A 54 -5.85 -4.77 14.80
C GLY A 54 -5.98 -3.63 13.80
N TYR A 55 -5.53 -3.79 12.54
CA TYR A 55 -5.64 -2.75 11.50
C TYR A 55 -7.05 -2.69 10.87
N GLY A 56 -7.92 -3.63 11.20
CA GLY A 56 -9.30 -3.70 10.70
C GLY A 56 -9.46 -4.58 9.46
N LYS A 57 -10.73 -4.84 9.13
CA LYS A 57 -11.11 -5.68 7.99
C LYS A 57 -10.77 -5.02 6.66
N SER A 58 -10.23 -5.82 5.74
CA SER A 58 -9.95 -5.39 4.35
C SER A 58 -9.10 -4.10 4.29
N PHE A 59 -8.04 -4.03 5.10
CA PHE A 59 -7.12 -2.90 5.13
C PHE A 59 -6.57 -2.56 3.74
N TYR A 60 -6.18 -3.60 2.98
CA TYR A 60 -5.94 -3.52 1.55
C TYR A 60 -7.22 -3.83 0.79
N LYS A 61 -7.88 -2.77 0.33
CA LYS A 61 -9.13 -2.90 -0.42
C LYS A 61 -8.81 -3.18 -1.87
N LEU A 62 -9.43 -4.23 -2.41
CA LEU A 62 -9.24 -4.66 -3.79
C LEU A 62 -10.55 -4.51 -4.57
N TYR A 63 -10.47 -3.94 -5.75
CA TYR A 63 -11.56 -3.68 -6.66
C TYR A 63 -11.21 -4.24 -8.04
N LYS A 64 -12.24 -4.61 -8.80
CA LYS A 64 -12.13 -5.06 -10.20
C LYS A 64 -13.08 -4.25 -11.06
N VAL A 65 -12.60 -3.76 -12.19
CA VAL A 65 -13.42 -3.17 -13.25
C VAL A 65 -14.45 -4.20 -13.69
N LYS A 66 -15.70 -3.77 -13.85
CA LYS A 66 -16.80 -4.67 -14.24
C LYS A 66 -16.53 -5.34 -15.58
N LYS A 67 -17.11 -6.53 -15.80
CA LYS A 67 -16.81 -7.34 -16.99
C LYS A 67 -17.19 -6.62 -18.28
N GLU A 68 -18.32 -5.94 -18.25
CA GLU A 68 -18.95 -5.18 -19.34
C GLU A 68 -18.26 -3.86 -19.69
N ASP A 69 -17.31 -3.40 -18.88
CA ASP A 69 -16.56 -2.19 -19.15
C ASP A 69 -15.64 -2.35 -20.39
N GLU A 70 -15.47 -1.27 -21.14
CA GLU A 70 -14.65 -1.26 -22.36
C GLU A 70 -13.15 -1.35 -22.04
N ASN A 71 -12.71 -0.90 -20.87
CA ASN A 71 -11.32 -0.91 -20.46
C ASN A 71 -10.74 -2.33 -20.42
N LYS A 72 -9.69 -2.57 -21.21
CA LYS A 72 -9.07 -3.88 -21.36
C LYS A 72 -7.87 -4.12 -20.46
N THR A 73 -7.26 -3.06 -19.95
CA THR A 73 -6.03 -3.10 -19.14
C THR A 73 -6.27 -2.50 -17.76
N LEU A 74 -5.36 -2.78 -16.83
CA LEU A 74 -5.30 -2.27 -15.46
C LEU A 74 -6.64 -2.43 -14.71
N ARG A 75 -7.25 -3.61 -14.89
CA ARG A 75 -8.62 -3.88 -14.44
C ARG A 75 -8.74 -4.15 -12.95
N TYR A 76 -7.63 -4.41 -12.25
CA TYR A 76 -7.60 -4.50 -10.80
C TYR A 76 -7.08 -3.20 -10.20
N PHE A 77 -7.69 -2.77 -9.11
CA PHE A 77 -7.28 -1.60 -8.34
C PHE A 77 -7.18 -1.99 -6.86
N GLN A 78 -6.03 -1.73 -6.24
CA GLN A 78 -5.82 -1.90 -4.81
C GLN A 78 -5.50 -0.55 -4.18
N ILE A 79 -6.11 -0.28 -3.03
CA ILE A 79 -5.87 0.92 -2.26
C ILE A 79 -5.73 0.62 -0.78
N SER A 80 -4.80 1.32 -0.16
CA SER A 80 -4.61 1.32 1.28
C SER A 80 -4.41 2.76 1.78
N SER A 81 -4.92 3.03 2.97
CA SER A 81 -4.92 4.37 3.58
C SER A 81 -4.11 4.38 4.85
N TYR A 82 -3.27 5.41 4.98
CA TYR A 82 -2.40 5.59 6.12
C TYR A 82 -2.55 7.01 6.66
N THR A 83 -2.76 7.09 7.97
CA THR A 83 -2.91 8.37 8.70
C THR A 83 -1.59 9.12 8.87
N SER A 84 -0.47 8.43 8.68
CA SER A 84 0.89 8.96 8.86
C SER A 84 1.88 8.08 8.13
N ASP A 85 3.10 8.60 7.91
CA ASP A 85 4.20 7.77 7.44
C ASP A 85 4.55 6.66 8.45
N LYS A 86 4.44 6.94 9.76
CA LYS A 86 4.61 5.95 10.84
C LYS A 86 3.58 4.82 10.77
N HIS A 87 2.30 5.13 10.54
CA HIS A 87 1.25 4.11 10.44
C HIS A 87 1.55 3.13 9.31
N TYR A 88 2.01 3.61 8.15
CA TYR A 88 2.47 2.72 7.08
C TYR A 88 3.65 1.85 7.48
N GLU A 89 4.66 2.39 8.18
CA GLU A 89 5.79 1.56 8.62
C GLU A 89 5.31 0.42 9.53
N MET A 90 4.34 0.72 10.41
CA MET A 90 3.74 -0.28 11.29
C MET A 90 2.98 -1.37 10.51
N THR A 91 2.27 -1.02 9.43
CA THR A 91 1.54 -2.01 8.61
C THR A 91 2.46 -2.86 7.74
N HIS A 92 3.72 -2.47 7.56
CA HIS A 92 4.72 -3.24 6.82
C HIS A 92 5.65 -4.05 7.73
N ASN A 93 5.64 -3.77 9.04
CA ASN A 93 6.45 -4.46 10.05
C ASN A 93 5.54 -5.12 11.10
N VAL A 94 4.65 -6.01 10.67
CA VAL A 94 3.61 -6.60 11.53
C VAL A 94 4.18 -7.72 12.40
N ASN A 95 4.66 -8.80 11.79
CA ASN A 95 5.28 -9.96 12.44
C ASN A 95 6.02 -10.83 11.40
N ASP A 96 6.69 -11.90 11.85
CA ASP A 96 7.46 -12.80 10.99
C ASP A 96 6.59 -13.57 9.99
N GLU A 97 5.34 -13.90 10.33
CA GLU A 97 4.40 -14.54 9.42
C GLU A 97 4.09 -13.64 8.22
N TYR A 98 3.78 -12.37 8.49
CA TYR A 98 3.53 -11.35 7.48
C TYR A 98 4.74 -11.19 6.56
N LYS A 99 5.94 -11.07 7.14
CA LYS A 99 7.19 -10.97 6.39
C LYS A 99 7.39 -12.18 5.49
N SER A 100 7.28 -13.40 6.04
CA SER A 100 7.44 -14.64 5.27
C SER A 100 6.43 -14.78 4.13
N LEU A 101 5.19 -14.32 4.32
CA LEU A 101 4.18 -14.32 3.28
C LEU A 101 4.57 -13.41 2.10
N TRP A 102 5.08 -12.20 2.39
CA TRP A 102 5.56 -11.28 1.36
C TRP A 102 6.83 -11.79 0.67
N ASP A 103 7.80 -12.31 1.42
CA ASP A 103 9.03 -12.88 0.87
C ASP A 103 8.72 -13.99 -0.14
N LYS A 104 7.83 -14.94 0.23
CA LYS A 104 7.35 -16.00 -0.68
C LYS A 104 6.64 -15.47 -1.90
N MET A 105 5.84 -14.41 -1.75
CA MET A 105 5.16 -13.79 -2.89
C MET A 105 6.16 -13.18 -3.87
N TRP A 106 7.19 -12.47 -3.38
CA TRP A 106 8.23 -11.90 -4.23
C TRP A 106 9.00 -12.95 -5.03
N GLU A 107 9.21 -14.14 -4.45
CA GLU A 107 9.88 -15.27 -5.11
C GLU A 107 8.96 -16.07 -6.06
N SER A 108 7.66 -15.80 -6.05
CA SER A 108 6.64 -16.53 -6.82
C SER A 108 6.38 -15.96 -8.22
N ASP A 109 5.53 -16.65 -8.99
CA ASP A 109 5.00 -16.14 -10.25
C ASP A 109 4.23 -14.82 -10.08
N LEU A 110 3.60 -14.58 -8.93
CA LEU A 110 2.97 -13.29 -8.64
C LEU A 110 4.00 -12.16 -8.56
N GLY A 111 5.13 -12.38 -7.88
CA GLY A 111 6.22 -11.39 -7.81
C GLY A 111 6.75 -11.05 -9.20
N ASN A 112 6.99 -12.08 -10.01
CA ASN A 112 7.60 -11.94 -11.33
C ASN A 112 6.67 -11.39 -12.41
N ASN A 113 5.35 -11.64 -12.32
CA ASN A 113 4.41 -11.33 -13.40
C ASN A 113 3.28 -10.36 -13.02
N VAL A 114 3.05 -10.10 -11.74
CA VAL A 114 1.97 -9.21 -11.26
C VAL A 114 2.56 -7.98 -10.55
N TRP A 115 3.48 -8.18 -9.61
CA TRP A 115 4.05 -7.09 -8.82
C TRP A 115 5.29 -6.44 -9.48
N THR A 116 5.17 -6.11 -10.76
CA THR A 116 6.32 -5.73 -11.62
C THR A 116 6.75 -4.26 -11.49
N PHE A 117 5.85 -3.36 -11.10
CA PHE A 117 6.06 -1.90 -11.05
C PHE A 117 6.57 -1.29 -12.36
N ASP A 118 6.23 -1.92 -13.49
CA ASP A 118 6.71 -1.56 -14.83
C ASP A 118 6.01 -0.32 -15.43
N ASN A 119 5.04 0.27 -14.71
CA ASN A 119 4.16 1.34 -15.19
C ASN A 119 3.36 0.99 -16.46
N LYS A 120 3.17 -0.30 -16.75
CA LYS A 120 2.38 -0.80 -17.87
C LYS A 120 1.32 -1.78 -17.40
N THR A 121 1.76 -2.90 -16.82
CA THR A 121 0.92 -3.96 -16.26
C THR A 121 0.72 -3.77 -14.76
N HIS A 122 1.62 -3.05 -14.08
CA HIS A 122 1.45 -2.64 -12.70
C HIS A 122 1.85 -1.18 -12.51
N ILE A 123 0.88 -0.34 -12.17
CA ILE A 123 1.10 1.07 -11.83
C ILE A 123 0.95 1.23 -10.32
N TYR A 124 2.00 1.73 -9.67
CA TYR A 124 1.98 2.11 -8.26
C TYR A 124 2.16 3.62 -8.08
N ARG A 125 1.35 4.25 -7.23
CA ARG A 125 1.53 5.65 -6.82
C ARG A 125 1.38 5.79 -5.31
N LYS A 126 2.39 6.41 -4.70
CA LYS A 126 2.24 7.05 -3.38
C LYS A 126 1.58 8.40 -3.61
N VAL A 127 0.37 8.60 -3.08
CA VAL A 127 -0.37 9.86 -3.20
C VAL A 127 -0.69 10.43 -1.84
N TYR A 128 -0.82 11.76 -1.77
CA TYR A 128 -1.09 12.48 -0.53
C TYR A 128 -2.33 13.34 -0.69
N ARG A 129 -3.03 13.54 0.42
CA ARG A 129 -4.21 14.40 0.45
C ARG A 129 -3.84 15.85 0.12
N VAL A 130 -4.60 16.45 -0.79
CA VAL A 130 -4.59 17.90 -1.04
C VAL A 130 -5.75 18.50 -0.25
N TYR A 131 -5.46 19.52 0.56
CA TYR A 131 -6.48 20.29 1.27
C TYR A 131 -6.86 21.48 0.39
N ASN A 132 -8.13 21.59 0.04
CA ASN A 132 -8.73 22.68 -0.73
C ASN A 132 -9.77 23.44 0.09
#